data_AF-A0A6G3WZG8-F1
#
_entry.id   AF-A0A6G3WZG8-F1
#
_cell.length_a   1.000
_cell.length_b   1.000
_cell.length_c   1.000
_cell.angle_alpha   90.00
_cell.angle_beta   90.00
_cell.angle_gamma   90.00
#
_symmetry.space_group_name_H-M   'P 1'
#
loop_
_entity.id
_entity.type
_entity.pdbx_description
1 polymer ?
#
loop_
_entity_poly.entity_id
_entity_poly.type
_entity_poly.pdbx_seq_one_letter_code
_entity_poly.pdbx_strand_id
1 'polypeptide(L)' 'LADILRSLDVTVLMVTHDLPYALELCPRAVILSEGVIAADDRTQDLLCDAKLMRSHRLELPFGFDPRSVSVPSA' A
#
# COMPACT_ATOMS: atom_id res chain seq x y z
N LEU A 1 0.46 -10.95 13.04
CA LEU A 1 0.25 -9.51 13.40
C LEU A 1 -0.93 -8.93 12.63
N ALA A 2 -0.98 -9.14 11.31
CA ALA A 2 -2.10 -8.76 10.43
C ALA A 2 -3.49 -9.08 10.99
N ASP A 3 -3.71 -10.30 11.49
CA ASP A 3 -5.03 -10.70 12.01
C ASP A 3 -5.48 -9.92 13.24
N ILE A 4 -4.53 -9.54 14.10
CA ILE A 4 -4.82 -8.70 15.27
C ILE A 4 -5.29 -7.33 14.78
N LEU A 5 -4.53 -6.72 13.86
CA LEU A 5 -4.87 -5.41 13.30
C LEU A 5 -6.23 -5.42 12.57
N ARG A 6 -6.55 -6.51 11.86
CA ARG A 6 -7.87 -6.71 11.21
C ARG A 6 -9.02 -6.88 12.22
N SER A 7 -8.76 -7.45 13.39
CA SER A 7 -9.78 -7.69 14.41
C SER A 7 -10.12 -6.46 15.27
N LEU A 8 -9.27 -5.43 15.23
CA LEU A 8 -9.49 -4.20 15.99
C LEU A 8 -10.49 -3.31 15.24
N ASP A 9 -11.60 -2.98 15.89
CA ASP A 9 -12.59 -2.01 15.38
C ASP A 9 -12.10 -0.57 15.66
N VAL A 10 -10.98 -0.20 15.05
CA VAL A 10 -10.34 1.12 15.19
C VAL A 10 -9.78 1.57 13.85
N THR A 11 -9.62 2.89 13.68
CA THR A 11 -8.89 3.41 12.52
C THR A 11 -7.39 3.14 12.68
N VAL A 12 -6.82 2.44 11.70
CA VAL A 12 -5.37 2.18 11.65
C VAL A 12 -4.71 3.14 10.66
N LEU A 13 -3.73 3.91 11.15
CA LEU A 13 -2.78 4.63 10.30
C LEU A 13 -1.46 3.88 10.32
N MET A 14 -1.10 3.26 9.19
CA MET A 14 0.15 2.49 9.06
C MET A 14 1.16 3.27 8.22
N VAL A 15 2.40 3.35 8.73
CA VAL A 15 3.56 3.83 7.98
C VAL A 15 4.53 2.67 7.86
N THR A 16 4.77 2.22 6.63
CA THR A 16 5.61 1.07 6.36
C THR A 16 6.35 1.24 5.02
N HIS A 17 7.50 0.58 4.92
CA HIS A 17 8.21 0.39 3.65
C HIS A 17 7.90 -0.99 3.03
N ASP A 18 7.19 -1.86 3.76
CA ASP A 18 6.73 -3.15 3.28
C ASP A 18 5.41 -2.97 2.51
N LEU A 19 5.53 -2.83 1.19
CA LEU A 19 4.41 -2.59 0.29
C LEU A 19 3.43 -3.78 0.17
N PRO A 20 3.89 -5.06 0.11
CA PRO A 20 2.99 -6.20 0.22
C PRO A 20 2.16 -6.18 1.50
N TYR A 21 2.76 -5.84 2.64
CA TYR A 21 2.02 -5.76 3.91
C TYR A 21 1.02 -4.59 3.91
N ALA A 22 1.38 -3.46 3.31
CA ALA A 22 0.44 -2.35 3.08
C ALA A 22 -0.72 -2.78 2.20
N LEU A 23 -0.47 -3.56 1.13
CA LEU A 23 -1.52 -4.09 0.25
C LEU A 23 -2.45 -5.06 0.98
N GLU A 24 -1.92 -5.87 1.89
CA GLU A 24 -2.71 -6.83 2.67
C GLU A 24 -3.68 -6.15 3.64
N LEU A 25 -3.27 -5.04 4.26
CA LEU A 25 -3.98 -4.45 5.40
C LEU A 25 -4.67 -3.12 5.13
N CYS A 26 -4.17 -2.33 4.19
CA CYS A 26 -4.64 -0.98 3.94
C CYS A 26 -5.35 -0.91 2.58
N PRO A 27 -6.68 -0.70 2.52
CA PRO A 27 -7.39 -0.55 1.25
C PRO A 27 -7.02 0.75 0.51
N ARG A 28 -6.57 1.77 1.25
CA ARG A 28 -6.12 3.07 0.77
C ARG A 28 -4.70 3.34 1.25
N ALA A 29 -3.87 3.93 0.39
CA ALA A 29 -2.54 4.39 0.75
C ALA A 29 -2.28 5.80 0.24
N VAL A 30 -1.32 6.47 0.90
CA VAL A 30 -0.87 7.81 0.56
C VAL A 30 0.63 7.76 0.33
N ILE A 31 1.10 8.25 -0.81
CA ILE A 31 2.53 8.39 -1.09
C ILE A 31 2.97 9.77 -0.61
N LEU A 32 3.86 9.79 0.38
CA LEU A 32 4.56 10.99 0.82
C LEU A 32 5.92 11.07 0.14
N SER A 33 6.19 12.19 -0.52
CA SER A 33 7.46 12.42 -1.22
C SER A 33 7.86 13.89 -1.08
N GLU A 34 9.10 14.17 -0.70
CA GLU A 34 9.62 15.55 -0.55
C GLU A 34 8.72 16.47 0.32
N GLY A 35 8.13 15.91 1.37
CA GLY A 35 7.28 16.66 2.31
C GLY A 35 5.84 16.94 1.83
N VAL A 36 5.43 16.41 0.68
CA VAL A 36 4.06 16.57 0.15
C VAL A 36 3.38 15.22 -0.09
N ILE A 37 2.04 15.26 -0.16
CA ILE A 37 1.25 14.12 -0.65
C ILE A 37 1.37 14.10 -2.18
N ALA A 38 2.08 13.10 -2.69
CA ALA A 38 2.29 12.92 -4.12
C ALA A 38 1.15 12.12 -4.78
N ALA A 39 0.54 11.20 -4.04
CA ALA A 39 -0.62 10.42 -4.48
C ALA A 39 -1.45 9.93 -3.29
N ASP A 40 -2.74 9.72 -3.53
CA ASP A 40 -3.74 9.25 -2.57
C ASP A 40 -4.81 8.46 -3.31
N ASP A 41 -4.78 7.13 -3.19
CA ASP A 41 -5.70 6.23 -3.91
C ASP A 41 -5.75 4.84 -3.24
N ARG A 42 -6.44 3.89 -3.86
CA ARG A 42 -6.40 2.48 -3.47
C ARG A 42 -4.97 1.96 -3.51
N THR A 43 -4.58 1.22 -2.48
CA THR A 43 -3.21 0.69 -2.39
C THR A 43 -2.86 -0.17 -3.59
N GLN A 44 -3.79 -0.99 -4.07
CA GLN A 44 -3.57 -1.84 -5.25
C GLN A 44 -3.30 -1.02 -6.51
N ASP A 45 -4.07 0.05 -6.73
CA ASP A 45 -3.93 0.89 -7.93
C ASP A 45 -2.58 1.63 -7.92
N LEU A 46 -2.19 2.17 -6.76
CA LEU A 46 -0.88 2.81 -6.58
C LEU A 46 0.28 1.84 -6.82
N LEU A 47 0.19 0.60 -6.31
CA LEU A 47 1.25 -0.40 -6.49
C LEU A 47 1.29 -0.98 -7.92
N CYS A 48 0.22 -0.85 -8.69
CA CYS A 48 0.21 -1.23 -10.10
C CYS A 48 0.82 -0.15 -11.02
N ASP A 49 0.93 1.10 -10.56
CA ASP A 49 1.58 2.19 -11.33
C ASP A 49 3.10 2.19 -11.15
N ALA A 50 3.77 1.42 -11.99
CA ALA A 50 5.23 1.31 -11.98
C ALA A 50 5.95 2.66 -12.23
N LYS A 51 5.33 3.62 -12.93
CA LYS A 51 5.96 4.92 -13.20
C LYS A 51 5.91 5.79 -11.95
N LEU A 52 4.74 5.87 -11.31
CA LEU A 52 4.53 6.58 -10.04
C LEU A 52 5.42 6.00 -8.93
N MET A 53 5.47 4.68 -8.80
CA MET A 53 6.32 4.02 -7.81
C MET A 53 7.80 4.41 -7.99
N ARG A 54 8.32 4.30 -9.22
CA ARG A 54 9.71 4.65 -9.53
C ARG A 54 10.01 6.13 -9.29
N SER A 55 9.11 7.06 -9.63
CA SER A 55 9.33 8.49 -9.38
C SER A 55 9.43 8.82 -7.89
N HIS A 56 8.87 7.98 -7.01
CA HIS A 56 8.88 8.17 -5.57
C HIS A 56 9.76 7.17 -4.81
N ARG A 57 10.70 6.50 -5.49
CA ARG A 57 11.67 5.55 -4.90
C ARG A 57 11.00 4.37 -4.18
N LEU A 58 9.85 3.94 -4.68
CA LEU A 58 9.13 2.75 -4.21
C LEU A 58 9.38 1.61 -5.19
N GLU A 59 9.68 0.43 -4.64
CA GLU A 59 9.95 -0.77 -5.43
C GLU A 59 9.26 -1.98 -4.79
N LEU A 60 8.79 -2.90 -5.62
CA LEU A 60 8.20 -4.15 -5.15
C LEU A 60 9.27 -5.23 -5.03
N PRO A 61 9.10 -6.20 -4.10
CA PRO A 61 9.96 -7.36 -4.04
C PRO A 61 9.99 -8.14 -5.36
N PHE A 62 11.12 -8.78 -5.66
CA PHE A 62 11.27 -9.58 -6.88
C PHE A 62 10.18 -10.66 -6.98
N GLY A 63 9.51 -10.74 -8.13
CA GLY A 63 8.45 -11.72 -8.39
C GLY A 63 7.10 -11.40 -7.76
N PHE A 64 6.95 -10.27 -7.06
CA PHE A 64 5.67 -9.85 -6.50
C PHE A 64 4.83 -9.09 -7.55
N ASP A 65 3.61 -9.57 -7.81
CA ASP A 65 2.63 -8.86 -8.65
C ASP A 65 1.41 -8.45 -7.81
N PRO A 66 1.18 -7.14 -7.58
CA PRO A 66 0.06 -6.67 -6.77
C PRO A 66 -1.31 -7.01 -7.38
N ARG A 67 -1.38 -7.29 -8.69
CA ARG A 67 -2.62 -7.72 -9.36
C ARG A 67 -2.99 -9.16 -9.05
N SER A 68 -2.05 -9.96 -8.58
CA SER A 68 -2.30 -11.36 -8.18
C SER A 68 -2.98 -11.47 -6.81
N VAL A 69 -3.01 -10.39 -6.03
CA VAL A 69 -3.58 -10.36 -4.68
C VAL A 69 -5.04 -9.92 -4.75
N SER A 70 -5.94 -10.77 -4.26
CA SER A 70 -7.34 -10.40 -4.05
C SER A 70 -7.46 -9.62 -2.75
N VAL A 71 -7.60 -8.29 -2.85
CA VAL A 71 -7.82 -7.42 -1.69
C VAL A 71 -9.33 -7.24 -1.51
N PRO A 72 -9.90 -7.44 -0.31
CA PRO A 72 -11.29 -7.12 -0.04
C PRO A 72 -11.55 -5.64 -0.37
N SER A 73 -12.62 -5.35 -1.11
CA SER A 73 -13.08 -3.97 -1.22
C SER A 73 -13.70 -3.61 0.13
N ALA A 74 -13.05 -2.70 0.86
CA ALA A 74 -13.65 -2.05 2.02
C ALA A 74 -14.85 -1.20 1.59
#